data_AF-A0A7Y7IZL8-F1
#
_entry.id   AF-A0A7Y7IZL8-F1
#
_cell.length_a   1.000
_cell.length_b   1.000
_cell.length_c   1.000
_cell.angle_alpha   90.00
_cell.angle_beta   90.00
_cell.angle_gamma   90.00
#
_symmetry.space_group_name_H-M   'P 1'
#
loop_
_entity.id
_entity.type
_entity.pdbx_description
1 polymer ?
#
loop_
_entity_poly.entity_id
_entity_poly.type
_entity_poly.pdbx_seq_one_letter_code
_entity_poly.pdbx_strand_id
1 'polypeptide(L)'
;MPVWMTILLGLITAIGPLATDMYLPAFPAVDRDLGGGPGSAQITLAAWFAGLAVGQFSQGPLSDRLGRRVPLLGGMALFSAAS
;
A
#
# COMPACT_ATOMS: atom_id res chain seq x y z
N MET A 1 5.62 10.57 -24.57
CA MET A 1 6.11 10.22 -23.23
C MET A 1 7.56 9.75 -23.38
N PRO A 2 8.53 10.33 -22.67
CA PRO A 2 9.91 9.88 -22.73
C PRO A 2 10.05 8.47 -22.13
N VAL A 3 10.93 7.63 -22.69
CA VAL A 3 11.08 6.19 -22.33
C VAL A 3 11.36 5.99 -20.83
N TRP A 4 12.13 6.89 -20.21
CA TRP A 4 12.43 6.84 -18.78
C TRP A 4 11.16 6.94 -17.92
N MET A 5 10.15 7.72 -18.31
CA MET A 5 8.88 7.81 -17.57
C MET A 5 8.11 6.49 -17.64
N THR A 6 8.09 5.83 -18.80
CA THR A 6 7.41 4.54 -18.96
C THR A 6 8.06 3.47 -18.09
N ILE A 7 9.39 3.42 -18.04
CA ILE A 7 10.14 2.50 -17.16
C ILE A 7 9.83 2.80 -15.69
N LEU A 8 9.85 4.07 -15.31
CA LEU A 8 9.65 4.49 -13.92
C LEU A 8 8.21 4.21 -13.44
N LEU A 9 7.21 4.49 -14.26
CA LEU A 9 5.80 4.14 -14.00
C LEU A 9 5.59 2.62 -13.96
N GLY A 10 6.24 1.87 -14.85
CA GLY A 10 6.21 0.40 -14.86
C GLY A 10 6.78 -0.17 -13.55
N LEU A 11 7.92 0.36 -13.09
CA LEU A 11 8.53 -0.06 -11.83
C LEU A 11 7.63 0.24 -10.63
N ILE A 12 7.07 1.45 -10.54
CA ILE A 12 6.14 1.84 -9.46
C ILE A 12 4.91 0.94 -9.45
N THR A 13 4.36 0.63 -10.62
CA THR A 13 3.17 -0.24 -10.74
C THR A 13 3.48 -1.68 -10.34
N ALA A 14 4.69 -2.17 -10.64
CA ALA A 14 5.13 -3.51 -10.30
C ALA A 14 5.33 -3.75 -8.79
N ILE A 15 5.48 -2.70 -7.97
CA ILE A 15 5.68 -2.83 -6.52
C ILE A 15 4.54 -3.59 -5.85
N GLY A 16 3.29 -3.34 -6.25
CA GLY A 16 2.11 -3.97 -5.63
C GLY A 16 2.07 -5.50 -5.80
N PRO A 17 2.10 -6.02 -7.04
CA PRO A 17 2.17 -7.46 -7.30
C PRO A 17 3.40 -8.12 -6.66
N LEU A 18 4.55 -7.47 -6.76
CA LEU A 18 5.82 -8.02 -6.28
C LEU A 18 5.86 -8.10 -4.75
N ALA A 19 5.28 -7.12 -4.05
CA ALA A 19 5.08 -7.17 -2.60
C ALA A 19 4.14 -8.32 -2.21
N THR A 20 3.08 -8.56 -2.98
CA THR A 20 2.11 -9.65 -2.70
C THR A 20 2.75 -11.02 -2.90
N ASP A 21 3.51 -11.21 -3.97
CA ASP A 21 4.24 -12.45 -4.26
C ASP A 21 5.34 -12.73 -3.22
N MET A 22 5.99 -11.68 -2.71
CA MET A 22 6.94 -11.81 -1.59
C MET A 22 6.25 -12.07 -0.24
N TYR A 23 4.99 -11.64 -0.08
CA TYR A 23 4.25 -11.83 1.15
C TYR A 23 3.91 -13.32 1.37
N LEU A 24 3.43 -14.02 0.34
CA LEU A 24 2.98 -15.42 0.43
C LEU A 24 4.01 -16.39 1.05
N PRO A 25 5.29 -16.44 0.62
CA PRO A 25 6.30 -17.29 1.25
C PRO A 25 6.70 -16.81 2.66
N ALA A 26 6.43 -15.55 3.00
CA ALA A 26 6.70 -14.98 4.31
C ALA A 26 5.58 -15.25 5.33
N PHE A 27 4.40 -15.77 4.94
CA PHE A 27 3.29 -16.04 5.86
C PHE A 27 3.70 -16.84 7.10
N PRO A 28 4.49 -17.94 6.99
CA PRO A 28 4.88 -18.72 8.17
C PRO A 28 5.84 -17.98 9.11
N ALA A 29 6.57 -16.97 8.61
CA ALA A 29 7.40 -16.09 9.43
C ALA A 29 6.54 -15.03 10.12
N VAL A 30 5.64 -14.38 9.36
CA VAL A 30 4.69 -13.38 9.87
C VAL A 30 3.77 -13.97 10.95
N ASP A 31 3.24 -15.18 10.75
CA ASP A 31 2.41 -15.86 11.76
C ASP A 31 3.19 -16.12 13.07
N ARG A 32 4.47 -16.50 12.97
CA ARG A 32 5.33 -16.69 14.16
C ARG A 32 5.64 -15.37 14.87
N ASP A 33 5.97 -14.33 14.11
CA ASP A 33 6.38 -13.03 14.67
C ASP A 33 5.20 -12.28 15.32
N LEU A 34 3.99 -12.45 14.79
CA LEU A 34 2.77 -11.88 15.37
C LEU A 34 2.23 -12.70 16.56
N GLY A 35 2.85 -13.83 16.89
CA GLY A 35 2.41 -14.74 17.95
C GLY A 35 1.03 -15.36 17.69
N GLY A 36 0.52 -15.26 16.46
CA GLY A 36 -0.84 -15.60 16.08
C GLY A 36 -0.94 -17.04 15.57
N GLY A 37 -1.99 -17.75 15.99
CA GLY A 37 -2.37 -19.01 15.34
C GLY A 37 -2.61 -18.83 13.83
N PRO A 38 -2.76 -19.94 13.08
CA PRO A 38 -2.88 -19.90 11.62
C PRO A 38 -3.92 -18.88 11.13
N GLY A 39 -3.49 -17.96 10.26
CA GLY A 39 -4.34 -16.95 9.63
C GLY A 39 -4.02 -15.48 9.98
N SER A 40 -3.06 -15.20 10.86
CA SER A 40 -2.70 -13.82 11.21
C SER A 40 -2.05 -13.05 10.05
N ALA A 41 -1.25 -13.73 9.23
CA ALA A 41 -0.70 -13.22 7.98
C ALA A 41 -1.79 -12.86 6.95
N GLN A 42 -2.92 -13.57 6.94
CA GLN A 42 -4.04 -13.23 6.06
C GLN A 42 -4.77 -11.96 6.51
N ILE A 43 -4.92 -11.75 7.82
CA ILE A 43 -5.57 -10.56 8.38
C ILE A 43 -4.75 -9.30 8.08
N THR A 44 -3.43 -9.37 8.21
CA THR A 44 -2.53 -8.26 7.88
C THR A 44 -2.58 -7.91 6.40
N LEU A 45 -2.60 -8.92 5.51
CA LEU A 45 -2.77 -8.70 4.08
C LEU A 45 -4.14 -8.08 3.75
N ALA A 46 -5.21 -8.55 4.40
CA ALA A 46 -6.55 -8.00 4.24
C ALA A 46 -6.63 -6.54 4.72
N ALA A 47 -5.99 -6.22 5.86
CA ALA A 47 -5.90 -4.85 6.37
C ALA A 47 -5.12 -3.94 5.40
N TRP A 48 -4.03 -4.43 4.80
CA TRP A 48 -3.28 -3.72 3.78
C TRP A 48 -4.13 -3.41 2.54
N PHE A 49 -4.84 -4.41 2.00
CA PHE A 49 -5.75 -4.21 0.87
C PHE A 49 -6.91 -3.26 1.21
N ALA A 50 -7.47 -3.35 2.42
CA ALA A 50 -8.50 -2.44 2.87
C ALA A 50 -8.00 -0.98 2.93
N GLY A 51 -6.80 -0.77 3.48
CA GLY A 51 -6.13 0.54 3.48
C GLY A 51 -5.89 1.07 2.07
N LEU A 52 -5.44 0.22 1.15
CA LEU A 52 -5.27 0.58 -0.27
C LEU A 52 -6.60 0.94 -0.92
N ALA A 53 -7.66 0.16 -0.72
CA ALA A 53 -8.97 0.43 -1.30
C ALA A 53 -9.52 1.78 -0.85
N VAL A 54 -9.44 2.06 0.45
CA VAL A 54 -9.84 3.36 1.03
C VAL A 54 -8.96 4.49 0.47
N GLY A 55 -7.64 4.29 0.41
CA GLY A 55 -6.68 5.27 -0.10
C GLY A 55 -6.93 5.61 -1.57
N GLN A 56 -7.09 4.60 -2.43
CA GLN A 56 -7.37 4.75 -3.86
C GLN A 56 -8.71 5.43 -4.12
N PHE A 57 -9.76 5.03 -3.38
CA PHE A 57 -11.08 5.66 -3.46
C PHE A 57 -11.05 7.14 -3.06
N SER A 58 -10.31 7.46 -1.99
CA SER A 58 -10.25 8.82 -1.44
C SER A 58 -9.36 9.74 -2.27
N GLN A 59 -8.26 9.22 -2.84
CA GLN A 59 -7.22 10.01 -3.51
C GLN A 59 -7.76 10.86 -4.67
N GLY A 60 -8.63 10.30 -5.51
CA GLY A 60 -9.20 10.99 -6.68
C GLY A 60 -10.06 12.20 -6.29
N PRO A 61 -11.19 12.00 -5.58
CA PRO A 61 -12.08 13.09 -5.18
C PRO A 61 -11.38 14.16 -4.32
N LEU A 62 -10.49 13.76 -3.41
CA LEU A 62 -9.72 14.72 -2.61
C LEU A 62 -8.74 15.52 -3.47
N SER A 63 -8.02 14.87 -4.39
CA SER A 63 -7.06 15.54 -5.27
C SER A 63 -7.74 16.54 -6.20
N ASP A 64 -8.93 16.20 -6.72
CA ASP A 64 -9.67 17.04 -7.65
C ASP A 64 -10.32 18.25 -6.96
N ARG A 65 -10.75 18.11 -5.70
CA ARG A 65 -11.42 19.20 -4.95
C ARG A 65 -10.46 20.10 -4.16
N LEU A 66 -9.40 19.55 -3.59
CA LEU A 66 -8.50 20.27 -2.67
C LEU A 66 -7.14 20.62 -3.31
N GLY A 67 -6.89 20.15 -4.54
CA GLY A 67 -5.60 20.24 -5.19
C GLY A 67 -4.58 19.24 -4.61
N ARG A 68 -3.62 18.81 -5.43
CA ARG A 68 -2.71 17.68 -5.14
C ARG A 68 -1.88 17.82 -3.85
N ARG A 69 -1.61 19.04 -3.37
CA ARG A 69 -0.74 19.30 -2.21
C ARG A 69 -1.38 18.87 -0.88
N VAL A 70 -2.67 19.12 -0.70
CA VAL A 70 -3.36 18.84 0.58
C VAL A 70 -3.48 17.33 0.86
N PRO A 71 -3.90 16.48 -0.10
CA PRO A 71 -3.94 15.04 0.10
C PRO A 71 -2.55 14.42 0.34
N LEU A 72 -1.52 14.93 -0.34
CA LEU A 72 -0.14 14.48 -0.12
C LEU A 72 0.32 14.73 1.33
N LEU A 73 0.12 15.95 1.84
CA LEU A 73 0.49 16.28 3.22
C LEU A 73 -0.35 15.49 4.24
N GLY A 74 -1.65 15.31 3.98
CA GLY A 74 -2.53 14.50 4.83
C GLY A 74 -2.10 13.03 4.90
N GLY A 75 -1.76 12.44 3.74
CA GLY A 75 -1.24 11.07 3.67
C GLY A 75 0.08 10.90 4.42
N MET A 76 1.00 11.87 4.29
CA MET A 76 2.28 11.86 5.00
C MET A 76 2.10 11.99 6.52
N ALA A 77 1.18 12.84 6.98
CA ALA A 77 0.87 12.98 8.40
C ALA A 77 0.27 11.69 8.98
N LEU A 78 -0.68 11.06 8.25
CA LEU A 78 -1.28 9.79 8.65
C LEU A 78 -0.23 8.66 8.71
N PHE A 79 0.64 8.56 7.69
CA PHE A 79 1.72 7.59 7.67
C PHE A 79 2.68 7.75 8.85
N SER A 80 3.07 9.00 9.16
CA SER A 80 3.96 9.32 10.27
C SER A 80 3.36 8.99 11.64
N ALA A 81 2.03 9.04 11.77
CA ALA A 81 1.34 8.68 13.00
C ALA A 81 1.12 7.17 13.18
N ALA A 82 1.20 6.39 12.08
CA ALA A 82 0.91 4.96 12.05
C ALA A 82 2.16 4.05 11.98
N SER A 83 3.31 4.57 11.56
CA SER A 83 4.62 3.89 11.61
C SER A 83 5.28 4.02 12.99
#